data_AF-A0A2V9J4E1-F1
#
_entry.id   AF-A0A2V9J4E1-F1
#
_cell.length_a   1.000
_cell.length_b   1.000
_cell.length_c   1.000
_cell.angle_alpha   90.00
_cell.angle_beta   90.00
_cell.angle_gamma   90.00
#
_symmetry.space_group_name_H-M   'P 1'
#
loop_
_entity.id
_entity.type
_entity.pdbx_description
1 polymer ?
#
loop_
_entity_poly.entity_id
_entity_poly.type
_entity_poly.pdbx_seq_one_letter_code
_entity_poly.pdbx_strand_id
1 'polypeptide(L)'
;MDGNWGLSDMNQQVLTSDLALGNFGQDVLGIPGTNDTSARACPEGRCGGIPYFNIAGYRGFGQVDGWSPLFRQEKSYSFTHNFSYSKSKHELRWGYDIVKLDLSHWQPEIGSGPRGEFDFNQGMTLPQGATGTDQNAYASFLLGLPNNMGKSLQWDLMTTREWQHALYFRDRWQATRNLTLTLGLRYEIYPLVRHPGGLRYYLRPAPLRPSASGILPAHGRGDFPCAQLLYSLHNPGSGDPALHGSG
;
A
#
# COMPACT_ATOMS: atom_id res chain seq x y z
N MET A 1 -11.26 -34.56 8.83
CA MET A 1 -11.56 -33.27 8.16
C MET A 1 -11.59 -32.23 9.24
N ASP A 2 -10.89 -31.14 9.01
CA ASP A 2 -10.86 -29.96 9.86
C ASP A 2 -10.95 -28.73 8.97
N GLY A 3 -11.43 -27.63 9.54
CA GLY A 3 -11.47 -26.36 8.87
C GLY A 3 -11.50 -25.22 9.87
N ASN A 4 -11.02 -24.07 9.44
CA ASN A 4 -11.04 -22.85 10.22
C ASN A 4 -11.55 -21.70 9.36
N TRP A 5 -12.08 -20.69 10.04
CA TRP A 5 -12.41 -19.41 9.44
C TRP A 5 -11.88 -18.30 10.35
N GLY A 6 -11.43 -17.21 9.75
CA GLY A 6 -10.90 -16.06 10.45
C GLY A 6 -11.46 -14.77 9.87
N LEU A 7 -11.69 -13.80 10.74
CA LEU A 7 -12.03 -12.43 10.40
C LEU A 7 -11.11 -11.48 11.17
N SER A 8 -10.47 -10.57 10.46
CA SER A 8 -9.85 -9.38 11.04
C SER A 8 -10.53 -8.15 10.48
N ASP A 9 -10.88 -7.20 11.35
CA ASP A 9 -11.38 -5.88 10.96
C ASP A 9 -10.57 -4.84 11.73
N MET A 10 -9.88 -3.98 10.98
CA MET A 10 -9.11 -2.88 11.52
C MET A 10 -9.65 -1.58 10.93
N ASN A 11 -10.11 -0.70 11.81
CA ASN A 11 -10.52 0.64 11.45
C ASN A 11 -9.58 1.63 12.14
N GLN A 12 -8.82 2.35 11.34
CA GLN A 12 -7.85 3.34 11.80
C GLN A 12 -8.27 4.72 11.31
N GLN A 13 -8.33 5.66 12.25
CA GLN A 13 -8.52 7.08 11.98
C GLN A 13 -7.43 7.85 12.71
N VAL A 14 -6.67 8.66 11.97
CA VAL A 14 -5.73 9.61 12.54
C VAL A 14 -6.20 11.00 12.18
N LEU A 15 -6.73 11.69 13.18
CA LEU A 15 -7.24 13.04 13.06
C LEU A 15 -6.26 14.00 13.72
N THR A 16 -6.11 15.17 13.12
CA THR A 16 -5.36 16.26 13.72
C THR A 16 -6.31 17.21 14.44
N SER A 17 -5.83 17.85 15.50
CA SER A 17 -6.66 18.74 16.34
C SER A 17 -7.21 19.94 15.56
N ASP A 18 -6.50 20.36 14.51
CA ASP A 18 -6.89 21.48 13.65
C ASP A 18 -8.01 21.12 12.66
N LEU A 19 -8.27 19.85 12.38
CA LEU A 19 -9.34 19.43 11.47
C LEU A 19 -10.72 19.92 11.93
N ALA A 20 -10.93 20.01 13.25
CA ALA A 20 -12.16 20.53 13.85
C ALA A 20 -12.39 22.03 13.59
N LEU A 21 -11.37 22.78 13.15
CA LEU A 21 -11.46 24.20 12.82
C LEU A 21 -12.10 24.46 11.45
N GLY A 22 -12.48 23.41 10.70
CA GLY A 22 -13.07 23.55 9.37
C GLY A 22 -12.07 24.10 8.35
N ASN A 23 -12.54 24.83 7.34
CA ASN A 23 -11.68 25.36 6.28
C ASN A 23 -10.94 26.63 6.73
N PHE A 24 -10.11 26.51 7.78
CA PHE A 24 -9.49 27.66 8.44
C PHE A 24 -8.65 28.55 7.49
N GLY A 25 -7.89 27.96 6.57
CA GLY A 25 -7.11 28.71 5.59
C GLY A 25 -7.97 29.58 4.68
N GLN A 26 -9.11 29.05 4.21
CA GLN A 26 -10.00 29.77 3.32
C GLN A 26 -10.93 30.73 4.06
N ASP A 27 -11.56 30.27 5.15
CA ASP A 27 -12.65 30.98 5.82
C ASP A 27 -12.13 31.99 6.86
N VAL A 28 -11.00 31.72 7.50
CA VAL A 28 -10.43 32.57 8.56
C VAL A 28 -9.24 33.38 8.04
N LEU A 29 -8.28 32.73 7.38
CA LEU A 29 -7.11 33.42 6.82
C LEU A 29 -7.40 34.10 5.47
N GLY A 30 -8.51 33.74 4.80
CA GLY A 30 -8.90 34.33 3.53
C GLY A 30 -7.97 33.99 2.36
N ILE A 31 -7.16 32.92 2.47
CA ILE A 31 -6.16 32.55 1.46
C ILE A 31 -6.82 31.65 0.41
N PRO A 32 -7.01 32.11 -0.84
CA PRO A 32 -7.69 31.33 -1.86
C PRO A 32 -6.93 30.04 -2.21
N GLY A 33 -7.66 28.94 -2.40
CA GLY A 33 -7.08 27.64 -2.78
C GLY A 33 -6.53 26.82 -1.62
N THR A 34 -6.45 27.39 -0.41
CA THR A 34 -6.19 26.63 0.82
C THR A 34 -7.45 25.91 1.28
N ASN A 35 -7.28 24.71 1.84
CA ASN A 35 -8.38 23.78 2.09
C ASN A 35 -9.16 23.46 0.81
N ASP A 36 -9.87 22.33 0.75
CA ASP A 36 -10.75 22.05 -0.39
C ASP A 36 -12.19 21.87 0.06
N THR A 37 -13.09 22.38 -0.76
CA THR A 37 -14.53 22.21 -0.60
C THR A 37 -15.10 21.15 -1.55
N SER A 38 -14.26 20.59 -2.44
CA SER A 38 -14.63 19.48 -3.32
C SER A 38 -15.01 18.27 -2.47
N ALA A 39 -16.30 17.95 -2.44
CA ALA A 39 -16.81 16.76 -1.74
C ALA A 39 -16.21 15.44 -2.25
N ARG A 40 -15.67 15.44 -3.49
CA ARG A 40 -15.01 14.26 -4.06
C ARG A 40 -13.58 14.08 -3.56
N ALA A 41 -12.79 15.15 -3.55
CA ALA A 41 -11.42 15.10 -3.06
C ALA A 41 -11.37 15.05 -1.52
N CYS A 42 -12.34 15.71 -0.90
CA CYS A 42 -12.38 16.02 0.51
C CYS A 42 -13.77 15.69 1.07
N PRO A 43 -14.16 14.41 1.05
CA PRO A 43 -15.42 13.97 1.63
C PRO A 43 -15.44 14.34 3.11
N GLU A 44 -16.61 14.76 3.60
CA GLU A 44 -16.85 15.06 5.04
C GLU A 44 -15.89 16.12 5.62
N GLY A 45 -15.37 17.04 4.81
CA GLY A 45 -14.51 18.12 5.29
C GLY A 45 -13.10 17.67 5.69
N ARG A 46 -12.64 16.51 5.22
CA ARG A 46 -11.31 15.96 5.55
C ARG A 46 -10.11 16.82 5.15
N CYS A 47 -10.33 17.88 4.38
CA CYS A 47 -9.32 18.83 3.97
C CYS A 47 -9.32 20.13 4.80
N GLY A 48 -10.09 20.14 5.89
CA GLY A 48 -10.08 21.21 6.88
C GLY A 48 -8.81 21.22 7.73
N GLY A 49 -8.59 22.35 8.38
CA GLY A 49 -7.48 22.67 9.26
C GLY A 49 -6.58 23.78 8.74
N ILE A 50 -5.48 24.01 9.43
CA ILE A 50 -4.59 25.14 9.19
C ILE A 50 -3.55 24.72 8.13
N PRO A 51 -3.38 25.48 7.03
CA PRO A 51 -2.33 25.21 6.06
C PRO A 51 -0.94 25.17 6.71
N TYR A 52 -0.02 24.42 6.11
CA TYR A 52 1.35 24.39 6.56
C TYR A 52 2.11 25.61 6.04
N PHE A 53 2.80 26.31 6.94
CA PHE A 53 3.69 27.41 6.58
C PHE A 53 5.11 27.04 6.99
N ASN A 54 5.96 26.86 6.00
CA ASN A 54 7.36 26.52 6.16
C ASN A 54 8.21 27.75 5.88
N ILE A 55 8.95 28.25 6.88
CA ILE A 55 9.88 29.37 6.71
C ILE A 55 11.28 28.83 6.93
N ALA A 56 12.15 28.94 5.91
CA ALA A 56 13.52 28.48 5.99
C ALA A 56 14.25 29.12 7.19
N GLY A 57 14.88 28.28 8.02
CA GLY A 57 15.56 28.71 9.25
C GLY A 57 14.66 28.78 10.50
N TYR A 58 13.35 28.58 10.36
CA TYR A 58 12.40 28.62 11.48
C TYR A 58 11.61 27.30 11.60
N ARG A 59 10.95 27.12 12.75
CA ARG A 59 9.94 26.06 12.88
C ARG A 59 8.70 26.45 12.10
N GLY A 60 8.28 25.57 11.20
CA GLY A 60 7.01 25.75 10.51
C GLY A 60 5.83 25.67 11.47
N PHE A 61 4.72 26.28 11.08
CA PHE A 61 3.50 26.36 11.88
C PHE A 61 2.28 26.00 11.03
N GLY A 62 1.15 25.77 11.71
CA GLY A 62 0.01 25.09 11.12
C GLY A 62 0.19 23.58 11.17
N GLN A 63 -0.40 22.87 10.20
CA GLN A 63 -0.37 21.42 10.20
C GLN A 63 0.81 20.86 9.40
N VAL A 64 1.87 20.49 10.10
CA VAL A 64 3.11 19.95 9.51
C VAL A 64 2.94 18.55 8.91
N ASP A 65 1.94 17.79 9.38
CA ASP A 65 1.66 16.45 8.90
C ASP A 65 0.83 16.50 7.61
N GLY A 66 1.50 16.69 6.48
CA GLY A 66 0.87 16.70 5.15
C GLY A 66 0.13 15.39 4.82
N TRP A 67 0.56 14.28 5.39
CA TRP A 67 -0.03 12.95 5.22
C TRP A 67 -1.35 12.75 5.99
N SER A 68 -1.75 13.68 6.85
CA SER A 68 -2.95 13.60 7.68
C SER A 68 -4.11 14.44 7.08
N PRO A 69 -5.39 14.21 7.43
CA PRO A 69 -5.88 13.10 8.24
C PRO A 69 -5.85 11.78 7.45
N LEU A 70 -5.84 10.67 8.18
CA LEU A 70 -5.81 9.32 7.64
C LEU A 70 -7.10 8.60 8.02
N PHE A 71 -7.77 8.01 7.02
CA PHE A 71 -8.88 7.09 7.24
C PHE A 71 -8.56 5.79 6.50
N ARG A 72 -8.45 4.69 7.25
CA ARG A 72 -8.13 3.38 6.69
C ARG A 72 -9.00 2.32 7.33
N GLN A 73 -9.65 1.53 6.49
CA GLN A 73 -10.40 0.36 6.89
C GLN A 73 -9.84 -0.85 6.15
N GLU A 74 -9.43 -1.84 6.92
CA GLU A 74 -8.88 -3.11 6.43
C GLU A 74 -9.71 -4.25 6.98
N LYS A 75 -10.10 -5.17 6.09
CA LYS A 75 -10.74 -6.42 6.46
C LYS A 75 -10.01 -7.58 5.82
N SER A 76 -9.81 -8.65 6.56
CA SER A 76 -9.34 -9.91 6.01
C SER A 76 -10.26 -11.03 6.43
N TYR A 77 -10.61 -11.87 5.47
CA TYR A 77 -11.39 -13.08 5.69
C TYR A 77 -10.51 -14.25 5.27
N SER A 78 -10.28 -15.20 6.16
CA SER A 78 -9.56 -16.43 5.85
C SER A 78 -10.46 -17.63 6.05
N PHE A 79 -10.28 -18.64 5.20
CA PHE A 79 -10.99 -19.89 5.29
C PHE A 79 -10.08 -21.00 4.78
N THR A 80 -9.83 -21.98 5.63
CA THR A 80 -8.94 -23.11 5.33
C THR A 80 -9.68 -24.39 5.63
N HIS A 81 -9.58 -25.35 4.71
CA HIS A 81 -10.14 -26.69 4.86
C HIS A 81 -9.10 -27.76 4.56
N ASN A 82 -8.96 -28.72 5.48
CA ASN A 82 -8.04 -29.84 5.34
C ASN A 82 -8.77 -31.18 5.43
N PHE A 83 -8.30 -32.08 4.59
CA PHE A 83 -8.75 -33.47 4.54
C PHE A 83 -7.55 -34.38 4.68
N SER A 84 -7.76 -35.46 5.42
CA SER A 84 -6.78 -36.53 5.59
C SER A 84 -7.50 -37.87 5.40
N TYR A 85 -6.87 -38.75 4.65
CA TYR A 85 -7.37 -40.09 4.42
C TYR A 85 -6.21 -41.07 4.36
N SER A 86 -6.20 -42.00 5.32
CA SER A 86 -5.20 -43.06 5.38
C SER A 86 -5.85 -44.37 4.98
N LYS A 87 -5.33 -44.99 3.91
CA LYS A 87 -5.79 -46.31 3.47
C LYS A 87 -4.61 -47.14 2.99
N SER A 88 -4.43 -48.30 3.61
CA SER A 88 -3.38 -49.26 3.26
C SER A 88 -2.00 -48.60 3.29
N LYS A 89 -1.29 -48.56 2.16
CA LYS A 89 0.05 -48.00 2.02
C LYS A 89 0.08 -46.49 1.78
N HIS A 90 -1.07 -45.83 1.66
CA HIS A 90 -1.17 -44.40 1.33
C HIS A 90 -1.73 -43.60 2.50
N GLU A 91 -1.09 -42.47 2.77
CA GLU A 91 -1.62 -41.38 3.60
C GLU A 91 -1.77 -40.14 2.70
N LEU A 92 -3.01 -39.88 2.31
CA LEU A 92 -3.37 -38.74 1.50
C LEU A 92 -3.75 -37.56 2.38
N ARG A 93 -3.26 -36.38 2.04
CA ARG A 93 -3.70 -35.10 2.62
C ARG A 93 -3.91 -34.08 1.52
N TRP A 94 -5.01 -33.37 1.58
CA TRP A 94 -5.28 -32.28 0.65
C TRP A 94 -6.08 -31.19 1.34
N GLY A 95 -6.04 -30.00 0.79
CA GLY A 95 -6.75 -28.87 1.37
C GLY A 95 -6.82 -27.67 0.44
N TYR A 96 -7.65 -26.73 0.86
CA TYR A 96 -7.92 -25.49 0.15
C TYR A 96 -7.91 -24.32 1.13
N ASP A 97 -7.15 -23.30 0.79
CA ASP A 97 -7.04 -22.04 1.50
C ASP A 97 -7.60 -20.93 0.62
N ILE A 98 -8.44 -20.07 1.19
CA ILE A 98 -8.90 -18.85 0.54
C ILE A 98 -8.78 -17.68 1.51
N VAL A 99 -8.20 -16.59 1.02
CA VAL A 99 -8.09 -15.34 1.75
C VAL A 99 -8.71 -14.24 0.91
N LYS A 100 -9.56 -13.42 1.51
CA LYS A 100 -10.07 -12.19 0.92
C LYS A 100 -9.51 -11.01 1.69
N LEU A 101 -8.82 -10.12 0.99
CA LEU A 101 -8.26 -8.89 1.54
C LEU A 101 -9.03 -7.69 0.98
N ASP A 102 -9.42 -6.82 1.90
CA ASP A 102 -10.43 -5.79 1.68
C ASP A 102 -9.92 -4.46 2.28
N LEU A 103 -9.34 -3.58 1.47
CA LEU A 103 -8.81 -2.27 1.90
C LEU A 103 -9.69 -1.11 1.40
N SER A 104 -9.90 -0.12 2.24
CA SER A 104 -10.51 1.17 1.88
C SER A 104 -9.76 2.28 2.58
N HIS A 105 -9.16 3.18 1.79
CA HIS A 105 -8.14 4.09 2.27
C HIS A 105 -8.27 5.47 1.64
N TRP A 106 -8.36 6.49 2.49
CA TRP A 106 -8.25 7.89 2.12
C TRP A 106 -7.11 8.51 2.92
N GLN A 107 -6.10 8.95 2.20
CA GLN A 107 -4.94 9.66 2.68
C GLN A 107 -4.21 10.30 1.48
N PRO A 108 -4.18 11.64 1.38
CA PRO A 108 -3.24 12.32 0.49
C PRO A 108 -1.81 12.19 1.08
N GLU A 109 -1.24 11.00 0.93
CA GLU A 109 -0.05 10.53 1.66
C GLU A 109 1.24 11.30 1.29
N ILE A 110 1.34 11.82 0.07
CA ILE A 110 2.55 12.45 -0.45
C ILE A 110 2.28 13.89 -0.88
N GLY A 111 3.22 14.78 -0.53
CA GLY A 111 3.24 16.18 -0.93
C GLY A 111 2.66 17.10 0.14
N SER A 112 2.12 18.22 -0.31
CA SER A 112 1.73 19.37 0.52
C SER A 112 0.44 19.23 1.32
N GLY A 113 -0.06 17.99 1.42
CA GLY A 113 -1.28 17.65 2.15
C GLY A 113 -2.57 18.30 1.63
N PRO A 114 -3.72 17.96 2.23
CA PRO A 114 -5.04 18.36 1.73
C PRO A 114 -5.40 19.81 2.05
N ARG A 115 -4.73 20.41 3.05
CA ARG A 115 -4.96 21.79 3.51
C ARG A 115 -4.13 22.82 2.73
N GLY A 116 -3.04 22.38 2.11
CA GLY A 116 -2.09 23.21 1.39
C GLY A 116 -0.85 23.55 2.22
N GLU A 117 0.23 23.89 1.50
CA GLU A 117 1.55 24.23 2.02
C GLU A 117 2.10 25.48 1.33
N PHE A 118 2.82 26.29 2.09
CA PHE A 118 3.50 27.49 1.64
C PHE A 118 4.95 27.47 2.10
N ASP A 119 5.88 27.54 1.15
CA ASP A 119 7.32 27.57 1.42
C ASP A 119 7.88 28.98 1.25
N PHE A 120 8.56 29.49 2.28
CA PHE A 120 9.24 30.77 2.29
C PHE A 120 10.74 30.57 2.46
N ASN A 121 11.47 30.79 1.38
CA ASN A 121 12.93 30.77 1.29
C ASN A 121 13.48 32.20 1.18
N GLN A 122 14.81 32.32 1.22
CA GLN A 122 15.53 33.58 1.19
C GLN A 122 15.43 34.32 -0.16
N GLY A 123 15.11 33.61 -1.25
CA GLY A 123 15.24 34.12 -2.63
C GLY A 123 14.39 35.34 -2.97
N MET A 124 13.14 35.42 -2.47
CA MET A 124 12.20 36.49 -2.84
C MET A 124 12.60 37.88 -2.31
N THR A 125 13.40 37.94 -1.25
CA THR A 125 13.85 39.19 -0.62
C THR A 125 15.37 39.33 -0.61
N LEU A 126 16.07 38.47 -1.36
CA LEU A 126 17.53 38.47 -1.43
C LEU A 126 18.02 39.59 -2.36
N PRO A 127 18.84 40.54 -1.88
CA PRO A 127 19.49 41.51 -2.76
C PRO A 127 20.46 40.83 -3.72
N GLN A 128 20.58 41.36 -4.95
CA GLN A 128 21.49 40.83 -5.95
C GLN A 128 22.94 40.82 -5.44
N GLY A 129 23.60 39.66 -5.49
CA GLY A 129 24.98 39.50 -5.02
C GLY A 129 25.15 39.28 -3.51
N ALA A 130 24.06 39.24 -2.74
CA ALA A 130 24.10 38.91 -1.32
C ALA A 130 23.92 37.39 -1.08
N THR A 131 24.34 36.93 0.09
CA THR A 131 24.05 35.57 0.58
C THR A 131 22.76 35.59 1.38
N GLY A 132 21.84 34.66 1.09
CA GLY A 132 20.57 34.57 1.79
C GLY A 132 20.73 34.23 3.26
N THR A 133 20.02 34.96 4.11
CA THR A 133 19.94 34.69 5.55
C THR A 133 18.51 34.33 5.97
N ASP A 134 18.33 33.74 7.14
CA ASP A 134 16.99 33.38 7.64
C ASP A 134 16.08 34.62 7.77
N GLN A 135 16.65 35.81 8.01
CA GLN A 135 15.90 37.06 8.00
C GLN A 135 15.27 37.37 6.63
N ASN A 136 15.90 36.97 5.52
CA ASN A 136 15.29 37.08 4.19
C ASN A 136 14.08 36.14 4.06
N ALA A 137 14.16 34.91 4.54
CA ALA A 137 13.03 33.98 4.50
C ALA A 137 11.85 34.51 5.35
N TYR A 138 12.14 35.06 6.53
CA TYR A 138 11.15 35.71 7.38
C TYR A 138 10.55 36.97 6.73
N ALA A 139 11.37 37.78 6.05
CA ALA A 139 10.88 38.93 5.28
C ALA A 139 9.97 38.49 4.12
N SER A 140 10.31 37.41 3.41
CA SER A 140 9.47 36.82 2.36
C SER A 140 8.11 36.40 2.93
N PHE A 141 8.08 35.83 4.13
CA PHE A 141 6.84 35.49 4.83
C PHE A 141 6.01 36.71 5.20
N LEU A 142 6.61 37.75 5.79
CA LEU A 142 5.90 38.98 6.16
C LEU A 142 5.29 39.72 4.95
N LEU A 143 5.95 39.61 3.79
CA LEU A 143 5.45 40.17 2.53
C LEU A 143 4.43 39.26 1.82
N GLY A 144 4.20 38.03 2.32
CA GLY A 144 3.31 37.07 1.68
C GLY A 144 3.82 36.56 0.33
N LEU A 145 5.15 36.43 0.18
CA LEU A 145 5.83 36.00 -1.04
C LEU A 145 6.39 34.57 -0.89
N PRO A 146 5.54 33.52 -0.99
CA PRO A 146 6.01 32.14 -1.00
C PRO A 146 6.79 31.86 -2.30
N ASN A 147 7.81 31.02 -2.18
CA ASN A 147 8.62 30.56 -3.32
C ASN A 147 7.97 29.34 -3.98
N ASN A 148 7.26 28.54 -3.19
CA ASN A 148 6.51 27.39 -3.64
C ASN A 148 5.20 27.30 -2.86
N MET A 149 4.16 26.82 -3.52
CA MET A 149 2.86 26.55 -2.93
C MET A 149 2.34 25.26 -3.52
N GLY A 150 1.81 24.39 -2.68
CA GLY A 150 1.35 23.08 -3.10
C GLY A 150 0.13 22.63 -2.32
N LYS A 151 -0.58 21.65 -2.89
CA LYS A 151 -1.67 20.95 -2.23
C LYS A 151 -1.81 19.56 -2.84
N SER A 152 -2.01 18.57 -1.99
CA SER A 152 -2.19 17.17 -2.36
C SER A 152 -3.62 16.73 -2.10
N LEU A 153 -4.29 16.23 -3.14
CA LEU A 153 -5.68 15.82 -3.08
C LEU A 153 -5.84 14.39 -3.56
N GLN A 154 -6.65 13.62 -2.84
CA GLN A 154 -7.04 12.28 -3.25
C GLN A 154 -8.45 12.31 -3.83
N TRP A 155 -8.53 12.30 -5.17
CA TRP A 155 -9.80 12.42 -5.88
C TRP A 155 -10.64 11.13 -5.89
N ASP A 156 -9.99 9.99 -5.68
CA ASP A 156 -10.61 8.68 -5.65
C ASP A 156 -10.14 7.93 -4.40
N LEU A 157 -11.07 7.36 -3.65
CA LEU A 157 -10.76 6.51 -2.50
C LEU A 157 -9.97 5.29 -2.99
N MET A 158 -8.87 4.94 -2.33
CA MET A 158 -8.12 3.72 -2.65
C MET A 158 -8.87 2.53 -2.08
N THR A 159 -9.60 1.82 -2.95
CA THR A 159 -10.40 0.66 -2.55
C THR A 159 -9.89 -0.60 -3.24
N THR A 160 -9.14 -1.39 -2.49
CA THR A 160 -8.37 -2.52 -3.00
C THR A 160 -9.04 -3.80 -2.54
N ARG A 161 -9.41 -4.67 -3.48
CA ARG A 161 -10.04 -5.97 -3.19
C ARG A 161 -9.22 -7.07 -3.84
N GLU A 162 -8.77 -8.03 -3.04
CA GLU A 162 -7.94 -9.13 -3.49
C GLU A 162 -8.49 -10.45 -2.95
N TRP A 163 -8.46 -11.47 -3.80
CA TRP A 163 -8.67 -12.85 -3.39
C TRP A 163 -7.36 -13.58 -3.57
N GLN A 164 -7.07 -14.52 -2.68
CA GLN A 164 -5.93 -15.42 -2.78
C GLN A 164 -6.47 -16.82 -2.59
N HIS A 165 -6.09 -17.73 -3.49
CA HIS A 165 -6.54 -19.10 -3.46
C HIS A 165 -5.32 -20.02 -3.45
N ALA A 166 -5.33 -21.04 -2.60
CA ALA A 166 -4.32 -22.09 -2.66
C ALA A 166 -4.96 -23.46 -2.51
N LEU A 167 -4.56 -24.38 -3.37
CA LEU A 167 -4.90 -25.80 -3.32
C LEU A 167 -3.63 -26.57 -3.05
N TYR A 168 -3.67 -27.55 -2.16
CA TYR A 168 -2.56 -28.48 -2.01
C TYR A 168 -3.04 -29.93 -1.97
N PHE A 169 -2.18 -30.82 -2.44
CA PHE A 169 -2.36 -32.26 -2.40
C PHE A 169 -1.03 -32.92 -2.05
N ARG A 170 -1.05 -33.92 -1.16
CA ARG A 170 0.11 -34.69 -0.76
C ARG A 170 -0.25 -36.15 -0.57
N ASP A 171 0.58 -37.04 -1.10
CA ASP A 171 0.53 -38.48 -0.84
C ASP A 171 1.85 -38.92 -0.18
N ARG A 172 1.74 -39.58 0.97
CA ARG A 172 2.82 -40.36 1.56
C ARG A 172 2.53 -41.83 1.31
N TRP A 173 3.31 -42.43 0.42
CA TRP A 173 3.13 -43.80 -0.04
C TRP A 173 4.29 -44.70 0.41
N GLN A 174 3.98 -45.75 1.17
CA GLN A 174 4.93 -46.82 1.48
C GLN A 174 4.96 -47.83 0.32
N ALA A 175 5.77 -47.54 -0.70
CA ALA A 175 5.89 -48.38 -1.90
C ALA A 175 6.38 -49.80 -1.55
N THR A 176 7.40 -49.92 -0.69
CA THR A 176 7.91 -51.18 -0.15
C THR A 176 8.14 -51.07 1.36
N ARG A 177 8.45 -52.18 2.05
CA ARG A 177 8.76 -52.17 3.50
C ARG A 177 9.94 -51.23 3.84
N ASN A 178 10.81 -50.98 2.87
CA ASN A 178 12.03 -50.19 3.01
C ASN A 178 12.02 -48.96 2.07
N LEU A 179 10.88 -48.54 1.53
CA LEU A 179 10.81 -47.35 0.69
C LEU A 179 9.51 -46.60 0.93
N THR A 180 9.63 -45.36 1.39
CA THR A 180 8.51 -44.41 1.49
C THR A 180 8.75 -43.25 0.55
N LEU A 181 7.76 -42.97 -0.29
CA LEU A 181 7.71 -41.86 -1.22
C LEU A 181 6.78 -40.79 -0.65
N THR A 182 7.18 -39.53 -0.69
CA THR A 182 6.30 -38.40 -0.39
C THR A 182 6.22 -37.50 -1.60
N LEU A 183 5.02 -37.35 -2.15
CA LEU A 183 4.72 -36.53 -3.32
C LEU A 183 3.76 -35.43 -2.91
N GLY A 184 4.05 -34.19 -3.27
CA GLY A 184 3.25 -33.02 -2.95
C GLY A 184 3.14 -32.07 -4.13
N LEU A 185 1.97 -31.49 -4.30
CA LEU A 185 1.67 -30.42 -5.24
C LEU A 185 0.95 -29.31 -4.48
N ARG A 186 1.38 -28.08 -4.68
CA ARG A 186 0.65 -26.89 -4.25
C ARG A 186 0.48 -25.94 -5.43
N TYR A 187 -0.74 -25.44 -5.59
CA TYR A 187 -1.13 -24.53 -6.64
C TYR A 187 -1.77 -23.31 -6.01
N GLU A 188 -1.22 -22.13 -6.26
CA GLU A 188 -1.75 -20.88 -5.73
C GLU A 188 -2.11 -19.95 -6.89
N ILE A 189 -3.20 -19.21 -6.72
CA ILE A 189 -3.64 -18.18 -7.65
C ILE A 189 -3.84 -16.89 -6.85
N TYR A 190 -3.17 -15.85 -7.32
CA TYR A 190 -3.35 -14.48 -6.86
C TYR A 190 -3.97 -13.65 -8.00
N PRO A 191 -5.32 -13.61 -8.09
CA PRO A 191 -6.01 -12.72 -9.01
C PRO A 191 -5.57 -11.27 -8.87
N LEU A 192 -5.58 -10.55 -9.99
CA LEU A 192 -5.29 -9.11 -9.97
C LEU A 192 -6.26 -8.38 -9.05
N VAL A 193 -5.69 -7.49 -8.23
CA VAL A 193 -6.39 -6.54 -7.40
C VAL A 193 -7.48 -5.82 -8.18
N ARG A 194 -8.71 -5.82 -7.65
CA ARG A 194 -9.86 -5.16 -8.26
C ARG A 194 -10.21 -3.89 -7.49
N HIS A 195 -10.41 -2.81 -8.24
CA HIS A 195 -11.06 -1.61 -7.74
C HIS A 195 -12.57 -1.70 -8.06
N PRO A 196 -13.48 -1.47 -7.09
CA PRO A 196 -14.94 -1.43 -7.32
C PRO A 196 -15.38 -0.49 -8.45
N GLY A 197 -14.59 0.55 -8.75
CA GLY A 197 -14.81 1.49 -9.86
C GLY A 197 -14.14 1.15 -11.20
N GLY A 198 -13.56 -0.04 -11.34
CA GLY A 198 -12.78 -0.47 -12.51
C GLY A 198 -11.29 -0.10 -12.42
N LEU A 199 -10.44 -0.83 -13.16
CA LEU A 199 -9.00 -0.57 -13.27
C LEU A 199 -8.77 0.82 -13.89
N ARG A 200 -8.41 1.82 -13.08
CA ARG A 200 -7.96 3.14 -13.54
C ARG A 200 -6.45 3.27 -13.38
N TYR A 201 -5.69 2.89 -14.41
CA TYR A 201 -4.29 3.28 -14.51
C TYR A 201 -4.22 4.72 -15.02
N TYR A 202 -3.80 5.65 -14.17
CA TYR A 202 -3.36 6.98 -14.62
C TYR A 202 -1.95 6.87 -15.18
N LEU A 203 -1.80 6.37 -16.40
CA LEU A 203 -0.57 6.58 -17.16
C LEU A 203 -0.52 8.05 -17.54
N ARG A 204 0.30 8.86 -16.85
CA ARG A 204 0.72 10.16 -17.38
C ARG A 204 1.53 9.88 -18.65
N PRO A 205 1.12 10.34 -19.84
CA PRO A 205 1.95 10.21 -21.02
C PRO A 205 3.16 11.13 -20.84
N ALA A 206 4.31 10.57 -20.45
CA ALA A 206 5.58 11.25 -20.58
C ALA A 206 5.93 11.28 -22.09
N PRO A 207 6.40 12.43 -22.63
CA PRO A 207 6.83 12.49 -24.02
C PRO A 207 7.98 11.50 -24.25
N LEU A 208 7.76 10.58 -25.19
CA LEU A 208 8.72 9.55 -25.58
C LEU A 208 10.00 10.20 -26.12
N ARG A 209 11.10 10.04 -25.40
CA ARG A 209 12.46 10.23 -25.95
C ARG A 209 12.90 8.92 -26.59
N PRO A 210 13.30 8.90 -27.87
CA PRO A 210 13.70 7.67 -28.53
C PRO A 210 15.16 7.36 -28.21
N SER A 211 15.40 6.51 -27.22
CA SER A 211 16.65 5.74 -27.14
C SER A 211 16.52 4.53 -26.21
N ALA A 212 16.44 3.37 -26.86
CA ALA A 212 16.96 2.05 -26.48
C ALA A 212 16.50 1.37 -25.16
N SER A 213 15.88 0.19 -25.38
CA SER A 213 15.85 -0.98 -24.49
C SER A 213 15.09 -0.83 -23.17
N GLY A 214 13.76 -0.89 -23.27
CA GLY A 214 12.87 -1.22 -22.15
C GLY A 214 12.05 -2.44 -22.48
N ILE A 215 12.02 -3.42 -21.58
CA ILE A 215 11.10 -4.56 -21.63
C ILE A 215 9.68 -4.00 -21.72
N LEU A 216 9.01 -4.22 -22.85
CA LEU A 216 7.57 -4.00 -22.94
C LEU A 216 6.90 -4.89 -21.88
N PRO A 217 6.13 -4.36 -20.92
CA PRO A 217 5.24 -5.21 -20.16
C PRO A 217 4.21 -5.75 -21.16
N ALA A 218 4.27 -7.06 -21.40
CA ALA A 218 3.30 -7.76 -22.20
C ALA A 218 1.90 -7.45 -21.64
N HIS A 219 1.03 -6.91 -22.48
CA HIS A 219 -0.39 -6.89 -22.24
C HIS A 219 -0.89 -8.32 -22.03
N GLY A 220 -1.10 -8.69 -20.78
CA GLY A 220 -1.74 -9.93 -20.38
C GLY A 220 -2.72 -9.64 -19.25
N ARG A 221 -4.01 -9.76 -19.53
CA ARG A 221 -4.99 -10.09 -18.49
C ARG A 221 -4.59 -11.47 -17.97
N GLY A 222 -3.90 -11.52 -16.85
CA GLY A 222 -3.50 -12.80 -16.28
C GLY A 222 -3.46 -12.65 -14.78
N ASP A 223 -4.35 -13.38 -14.11
CA ASP A 223 -4.10 -13.82 -12.74
C ASP A 223 -2.69 -14.44 -12.69
N PHE A 224 -1.99 -14.34 -11.57
CA PHE A 224 -0.63 -14.91 -11.45
C PHE A 224 -0.73 -16.30 -10.78
N PRO A 225 -0.86 -17.39 -11.56
CA PRO A 225 -0.80 -18.72 -10.99
C PRO A 225 0.66 -19.10 -10.72
N CYS A 226 0.93 -19.63 -9.53
CA CYS A 226 2.18 -20.30 -9.22
C CYS A 226 1.90 -21.75 -8.81
N ALA A 227 2.75 -22.68 -9.25
CA ALA A 227 2.66 -24.10 -8.94
C ALA A 227 4.00 -24.57 -8.40
N GLN A 228 4.00 -25.26 -7.26
CA GLN A 228 5.19 -25.84 -6.65
C GLN A 228 5.00 -27.34 -6.48
N LEU A 229 5.94 -28.12 -7.02
CA LEU A 229 6.02 -29.56 -6.85
C LEU A 229 7.09 -29.87 -5.78
N LEU A 230 6.75 -30.68 -4.79
CA LEU A 230 7.66 -31.13 -3.74
C LEU A 230 7.68 -32.66 -3.71
N TYR A 231 8.85 -33.28 -3.74
CA TYR A 231 9.01 -34.73 -3.64
C TYR A 231 10.16 -35.09 -2.69
N SER A 232 10.06 -36.24 -2.03
CA SER A 232 11.10 -36.76 -1.14
C SER A 232 11.07 -38.29 -1.09
N LEU A 233 12.26 -38.91 -1.00
CA LEU A 233 12.49 -40.36 -0.97
C LEU A 233 13.17 -40.72 0.34
N HIS A 234 12.65 -41.71 1.07
CA HIS A 234 13.29 -42.19 2.30
C HIS A 234 13.42 -43.72 2.30
N ASN A 235 14.64 -44.20 2.55
CA ASN A 235 15.01 -45.61 2.62
C ASN A 235 15.66 -45.93 3.98
N PRO A 236 14.96 -46.60 4.91
CA PRO A 236 15.51 -46.95 6.22
C PRO A 236 16.60 -48.04 6.19
N GLY A 237 16.93 -48.63 5.03
CA GLY A 237 17.95 -49.68 4.88
C GLY A 237 19.34 -49.20 4.44
N SER A 238 19.51 -47.91 4.11
CA SER A 238 20.81 -47.30 3.83
C SER A 238 21.22 -46.45 5.02
N GLY A 239 22.32 -46.77 5.69
CA GLY A 239 22.87 -45.91 6.73
C GLY A 239 23.06 -44.49 6.18
N ASP A 240 22.43 -43.51 6.82
CA ASP A 240 22.54 -42.08 6.47
C ASP A 240 24.00 -41.61 6.58
N PRO A 241 24.54 -40.89 5.57
CA PRO A 241 25.37 -39.74 5.84
C PRO A 241 24.47 -38.48 5.92
N ALA A 242 24.71 -37.70 6.96
CA ALA A 242 24.00 -36.48 7.31
C ALA A 242 23.74 -35.52 6.12
N LEU A 243 22.52 -35.00 6.04
CA LEU A 243 22.15 -33.90 5.16
C LEU A 243 22.90 -32.61 5.58
N HIS A 244 23.80 -32.14 4.71
CA HIS A 244 24.29 -30.77 4.73
C HIS A 244 23.15 -29.82 4.31
N GLY A 245 22.83 -28.86 5.18
CA GLY A 245 22.08 -27.67 4.78
C GLY A 245 22.99 -26.71 4.02
N SER A 246 22.56 -26.27 2.84
CA SER A 246 23.09 -25.07 2.19
C SER A 246 22.38 -23.85 2.77
N GLY A 247 23.16 -22.94 3.36
CA GLY A 247 22.72 -21.58 3.68
C GLY A 247 22.65 -20.67 2.46
#